data_AF-A0A843T8T7-F1
#
_entry.id   AF-A0A843T8T7-F1
#
_cell.length_a   1.000
_cell.length_b   1.000
_cell.length_c   1.000
_cell.angle_alpha   90.00
_cell.angle_beta   90.00
_cell.angle_gamma   90.00
#
_symmetry.space_group_name_H-M   'P 1'
#
loop_
_entity.id
_entity.type
_entity.pdbx_description
1 polymer ?
#
loop_
_entity_poly.entity_id
_entity_poly.type
_entity_poly.pdbx_seq_one_letter_code
_entity_poly.pdbx_strand_id
1 'polypeptide(L)'
;MRQRKSARKLKIYWRDTGSARRAYGDFRGWADVGGAREPLVPEGGTLATTDAEEAGHLYIDRTAELNDLREKKKVLGAVYGIQATAGLKAYAAHHLRMKALSGGVTDRWLDASENHLRAAVEFFGAEKELHEIRVSDIQRYSGWLQTQPVWRGAKLATKRKDRRTLSGGSVRKYLNTLSNLFKRAQAEEVVPLGHNPV
;
A
#
# COMPACT_ATOMS: atom_id res chain seq x y z
N MET A 1 29.32 -31.50 -20.16
CA MET A 1 29.40 -30.43 -19.14
C MET A 1 27.99 -30.19 -18.59
N ARG A 2 27.61 -30.81 -17.45
CA ARG A 2 26.31 -30.57 -16.82
C ARG A 2 26.46 -29.36 -15.88
N GLN A 3 25.87 -28.21 -16.25
CA GLN A 3 25.74 -27.09 -15.32
C GLN A 3 24.86 -27.54 -14.14
N ARG A 4 25.47 -27.69 -12.97
CA ARG A 4 24.72 -27.81 -11.70
C ARG A 4 24.05 -26.46 -11.46
N LYS A 5 22.74 -26.36 -11.72
CA LYS A 5 21.92 -25.28 -11.17
C LYS A 5 22.17 -25.25 -9.67
N SER A 6 22.81 -24.20 -9.17
CA SER A 6 23.01 -23.99 -7.74
C SER A 6 21.63 -23.97 -7.08
N ALA A 7 21.25 -25.05 -6.39
CA ALA A 7 20.03 -25.10 -5.62
C ALA A 7 20.10 -23.97 -4.58
N ARG A 8 19.30 -22.92 -4.79
CA ARG A 8 19.16 -21.84 -3.81
C ARG A 8 18.71 -22.48 -2.52
N LYS A 9 19.56 -22.46 -1.49
CA LYS A 9 19.27 -23.06 -0.18
C LYS A 9 17.96 -22.46 0.33
N LEU A 10 16.94 -23.30 0.50
CA LEU A 10 15.63 -22.89 1.01
C LEU A 10 15.83 -22.22 2.37
N LYS A 11 15.29 -21.00 2.54
CA LYS A 11 15.40 -20.28 3.82
C LYS A 11 14.23 -20.65 4.72
N ILE A 12 14.15 -21.94 5.05
CA ILE A 12 13.20 -22.49 6.02
C ILE A 12 13.89 -22.53 7.38
N TYR A 13 13.23 -22.00 8.40
CA TYR A 13 13.68 -22.08 9.78
C TYR A 13 12.59 -22.70 10.65
N TRP A 14 13.02 -23.36 11.71
CA TRP A 14 12.15 -24.15 12.56
C TRP A 14 12.08 -23.52 13.94
N ARG A 15 10.87 -23.40 14.48
CA ARG A 15 10.62 -22.85 15.81
C ARG A 15 9.84 -23.85 16.65
N ASP A 16 10.17 -23.92 17.94
CA ASP A 16 9.38 -24.67 18.90
C ASP A 16 8.13 -23.86 19.24
N THR A 17 6.97 -24.39 18.88
CA THR A 17 5.68 -23.75 19.10
C THR A 17 4.78 -24.75 19.84
N GLY A 18 4.65 -24.57 21.15
CA GLY A 18 3.95 -25.53 22.01
C GLY A 18 4.74 -26.83 22.14
N SER A 19 4.11 -27.95 21.80
CA SER A 19 4.70 -29.30 21.90
C SER A 19 5.42 -29.79 20.63
N ALA A 20 5.48 -28.97 19.56
CA ALA A 20 6.04 -29.39 18.28
C ALA A 20 6.93 -28.32 17.63
N ARG A 21 7.94 -28.79 16.91
CA ARG A 21 8.85 -27.95 16.12
C ARG A 21 8.25 -27.71 14.73
N ARG A 22 7.93 -26.46 14.40
CA ARG A 22 7.16 -26.08 13.20
C ARG A 22 7.97 -25.23 12.21
N ALA A 23 7.67 -25.39 10.92
CA ALA A 23 8.39 -24.77 9.82
C ALA A 23 7.88 -23.35 9.46
N TYR A 24 8.81 -22.43 9.25
CA TYR A 24 8.55 -21.06 8.82
C TYR A 24 9.47 -20.70 7.65
N GLY A 25 8.94 -19.98 6.67
CA GLY A 25 9.71 -19.44 5.55
C GLY A 25 10.24 -18.04 5.84
N ASP A 26 11.44 -17.73 5.37
CA ASP A 26 12.00 -16.37 5.37
C ASP A 26 11.98 -15.77 3.96
N PHE A 27 10.90 -15.06 3.65
CA PHE A 27 10.67 -14.41 2.36
C PHE A 27 11.00 -12.92 2.35
N ARG A 28 11.79 -12.42 3.31
CA ARG A 28 12.15 -10.99 3.37
C ARG A 28 12.92 -10.49 2.14
N GLY A 29 13.47 -11.40 1.31
CA GLY A 29 14.04 -11.06 0.00
C GLY A 29 13.02 -10.60 -1.06
N TRP A 30 11.73 -10.75 -0.78
CA TRP A 30 10.58 -10.30 -1.56
C TRP A 30 9.74 -9.27 -0.79
N ALA A 31 10.34 -8.55 0.17
CA ALA A 31 9.63 -7.55 0.96
C ALA A 31 8.96 -6.45 0.11
N ASP A 32 9.50 -6.18 -1.09
CA ASP A 32 8.94 -5.25 -2.08
C ASP A 32 7.59 -5.69 -2.67
N VAL A 33 7.20 -6.95 -2.45
CA VAL A 33 5.93 -7.54 -2.88
C VAL A 33 5.21 -8.29 -1.73
N GLY A 34 5.50 -7.91 -0.48
CA GLY A 34 4.80 -8.44 0.69
C GLY A 34 5.44 -9.67 1.35
N GLY A 35 6.63 -10.09 0.90
CA GLY A 35 7.37 -11.18 1.51
C GLY A 35 7.82 -10.86 2.94
N ALA A 36 7.53 -11.76 3.87
CA ALA A 36 7.89 -11.63 5.28
C ALA A 36 8.35 -12.98 5.85
N ARG A 37 8.50 -13.02 7.18
CA ARG A 37 8.66 -14.30 7.89
C ARG A 37 7.27 -14.84 8.20
N GLU A 38 6.90 -15.96 7.60
CA GLU A 38 5.54 -16.49 7.69
C GLU A 38 5.54 -18.01 7.94
N PRO A 39 4.51 -18.53 8.63
CA PRO A 39 4.36 -19.97 8.86
C PRO A 39 4.08 -20.70 7.53
N LEU A 40 4.69 -21.85 7.33
CA LEU A 40 4.40 -22.72 6.18
C LEU A 40 3.23 -23.63 6.55
N VAL A 41 2.01 -23.16 6.28
CA VAL A 41 0.76 -23.83 6.67
C VAL A 41 0.24 -24.65 5.48
N PRO A 42 0.03 -25.96 5.64
CA PRO A 42 -0.63 -26.78 4.63
C PRO A 42 -2.06 -26.31 4.33
N GLU A 43 -2.56 -26.65 3.15
CA GLU A 43 -3.93 -26.32 2.76
C GLU A 43 -4.94 -26.90 3.76
N GLY A 44 -5.90 -26.07 4.20
CA GLY A 44 -6.88 -26.44 5.24
C GLY A 44 -6.32 -26.50 6.66
N GLY A 45 -5.02 -26.30 6.86
CA GLY A 45 -4.37 -26.23 8.16
C GLY A 45 -4.50 -24.87 8.84
N THR A 46 -4.35 -24.84 10.16
CA THR A 46 -4.28 -23.61 10.96
C THR A 46 -2.90 -23.36 11.56
N LEU A 47 -2.00 -24.35 11.48
CA LEU A 47 -0.66 -24.31 12.06
C LEU A 47 0.39 -24.70 11.02
N ALA A 48 1.60 -24.17 11.19
CA ALA A 48 2.74 -24.51 10.35
C ALA A 48 3.06 -26.01 10.41
N THR A 49 3.44 -26.60 9.27
CA THR A 49 3.78 -28.01 9.17
C THR A 49 4.97 -28.40 10.04
N THR A 50 4.97 -29.66 10.48
CA THR A 50 6.09 -30.32 11.15
C THR A 50 6.90 -31.20 10.18
N ASP A 51 6.38 -31.43 8.96
CA ASP A 51 7.00 -32.26 7.95
C ASP A 51 7.97 -31.44 7.08
N ALA A 52 9.18 -31.96 6.88
CA ALA A 52 10.25 -31.23 6.19
C ALA A 52 10.09 -31.21 4.67
N GLU A 53 9.49 -32.25 4.09
CA GLU A 53 9.24 -32.35 2.66
C GLU A 53 8.08 -31.44 2.26
N GLU A 54 6.99 -31.48 3.04
CA GLU A 54 5.85 -30.59 2.89
C GLU A 54 6.25 -29.11 3.08
N ALA A 55 7.09 -28.80 4.07
CA ALA A 55 7.66 -27.46 4.22
C ALA A 55 8.45 -27.03 2.97
N GLY A 56 9.17 -27.96 2.33
CA GLY A 56 9.87 -27.72 1.09
C GLY A 56 8.93 -27.31 -0.04
N HIS A 57 7.84 -28.05 -0.23
CA HIS A 57 6.82 -27.76 -1.25
C HIS A 57 6.12 -26.42 -0.99
N LEU A 58 5.64 -26.19 0.24
CA LEU A 58 5.00 -24.93 0.63
C LEU A 58 5.91 -23.72 0.42
N TYR A 59 7.21 -23.86 0.70
CA TYR A 59 8.17 -22.79 0.45
C TYR A 59 8.35 -22.52 -1.04
N ILE A 60 8.41 -23.56 -1.87
CA ILE A 60 8.55 -23.44 -3.33
C ILE A 60 7.33 -22.72 -3.91
N ASP A 61 6.14 -23.16 -3.55
CA ASP A 61 4.88 -22.59 -4.03
C ASP A 61 4.77 -21.11 -3.65
N ARG A 62 5.06 -20.79 -2.38
CA ARG A 62 5.06 -19.41 -1.91
C ARG A 62 6.13 -18.55 -2.59
N THR A 63 7.30 -19.12 -2.88
CA THR A 63 8.34 -18.42 -3.64
C THR A 63 7.90 -18.15 -5.08
N ALA A 64 7.18 -19.10 -5.71
CA ALA A 64 6.63 -18.92 -7.05
C ALA A 64 5.59 -17.79 -7.07
N GLU A 65 4.66 -17.78 -6.11
CA GLU A 65 3.66 -16.70 -5.97
C GLU A 65 4.32 -15.32 -5.82
N LEU A 66 5.32 -15.19 -4.94
CA LEU A 66 6.03 -13.94 -4.73
C LEU A 66 6.84 -13.51 -5.97
N ASN A 67 7.38 -14.45 -6.74
CA ASN A 67 8.02 -14.13 -8.01
C ASN A 67 6.99 -13.65 -9.05
N ASP A 68 5.83 -14.29 -9.15
CA ASP A 68 4.77 -13.87 -10.06
C ASP A 68 4.25 -12.48 -9.73
N LEU A 69 4.09 -12.15 -8.43
CA LEU A 69 3.74 -10.81 -7.99
C LEU A 69 4.81 -9.79 -8.40
N ARG A 70 6.08 -10.15 -8.28
CA ARG A 70 7.21 -9.29 -8.67
C ARG A 70 7.30 -9.10 -10.17
N GLU A 71 7.06 -10.14 -10.96
CA GLU A 71 7.00 -10.05 -12.42
C GLU A 71 5.78 -9.24 -12.86
N LYS A 72 4.60 -9.41 -12.25
CA LYS A 72 3.44 -8.55 -12.50
C LYS A 72 3.77 -7.08 -12.20
N LYS A 73 4.43 -6.78 -11.07
CA LYS A 73 4.89 -5.44 -10.72
C LYS A 73 5.86 -4.87 -11.75
N LYS A 74 6.81 -5.67 -12.24
CA LYS A 74 7.74 -5.27 -13.31
C LYS A 74 7.05 -5.04 -14.65
N VAL A 75 6.14 -5.92 -15.05
CA VAL A 75 5.37 -5.81 -16.30
C VAL A 75 4.49 -4.57 -16.24
N LEU A 76 3.82 -4.31 -15.12
CA LEU A 76 3.09 -3.06 -14.92
C LEU A 76 4.04 -1.84 -15.02
N GLY A 77 5.21 -1.92 -14.39
CA GLY A 77 6.27 -0.90 -14.53
C GLY A 77 6.73 -0.67 -15.97
N ALA A 78 6.91 -1.74 -16.76
CA ALA A 78 7.44 -1.70 -18.11
C ALA A 78 6.39 -1.33 -19.17
N VAL A 79 5.14 -1.79 -19.00
CA VAL A 79 4.03 -1.54 -19.94
C VAL A 79 3.47 -0.12 -19.77
N TYR A 80 3.48 0.40 -18.54
CA TYR A 80 2.85 1.69 -18.24
C TYR A 80 3.84 2.81 -17.91
N GLY A 81 5.15 2.59 -18.06
CA GLY A 81 6.15 3.60 -17.69
C GLY A 81 6.16 3.95 -16.20
N ILE A 82 5.51 3.14 -15.36
CA ILE A 82 5.33 3.38 -13.92
C ILE A 82 6.72 3.34 -13.28
N GLN A 83 7.34 4.51 -13.21
CA GLN A 83 8.42 4.79 -12.28
C GLN A 83 7.87 4.40 -10.93
N ALA A 84 8.47 3.38 -10.30
CA ALA A 84 8.07 2.90 -8.99
C ALA A 84 8.24 4.03 -7.96
N THR A 85 7.23 4.88 -7.86
CA THR A 85 7.19 5.88 -6.81
C THR A 85 6.98 5.14 -5.51
N ALA A 86 7.78 5.49 -4.50
CA ALA A 86 7.48 5.13 -3.12
C ALA A 86 6.01 5.47 -2.83
N GLY A 87 5.31 4.66 -2.02
CA GLY A 87 3.85 4.64 -1.92
C GLY A 87 3.13 5.97 -1.66
N LEU A 88 1.81 5.92 -1.48
CA LEU A 88 0.90 7.07 -1.43
C LEU A 88 1.46 8.31 -0.71
N LYS A 89 2.12 8.14 0.44
CA LYS A 89 2.72 9.25 1.19
C LYS A 89 3.82 9.98 0.42
N ALA A 90 4.74 9.26 -0.20
CA ALA A 90 5.84 9.87 -0.94
C ALA A 90 5.32 10.57 -2.21
N TYR A 91 4.36 9.95 -2.91
CA TYR A 91 3.74 10.60 -4.05
C TYR A 91 2.90 11.83 -3.67
N ALA A 92 2.20 11.80 -2.53
CA ALA A 92 1.50 12.97 -2.01
C ALA A 92 2.45 14.17 -1.75
N ALA A 93 3.63 13.91 -1.18
CA ALA A 93 4.65 14.94 -0.96
C ALA A 93 5.21 15.49 -2.29
N HIS A 94 5.40 14.63 -3.29
CA HIS A 94 5.74 15.05 -4.65
C HIS A 94 4.65 15.93 -5.27
N HIS A 95 3.39 15.50 -5.20
CA HIS A 95 2.25 16.25 -5.72
C HIS A 95 2.16 17.66 -5.10
N LEU A 96 2.33 17.79 -3.79
CA LEU A 96 2.30 19.09 -3.09
C LEU A 96 3.45 20.00 -3.55
N ARG A 97 4.66 19.46 -3.71
CA ARG A 97 5.81 20.22 -4.25
C ARG A 97 5.53 20.73 -5.66
N MET A 98 5.05 19.86 -6.55
CA MET A 98 4.72 20.27 -7.93
C MET A 98 3.58 21.29 -7.97
N LYS A 99 2.62 21.18 -7.04
CA LYS A 99 1.52 22.14 -6.91
C LYS A 99 2.01 23.51 -6.42
N ALA A 100 2.94 23.55 -5.47
CA ALA A 100 3.57 24.80 -5.02
C ALA A 100 4.36 25.48 -6.15
N LEU A 101 5.12 24.68 -6.93
CA LEU A 101 5.93 25.20 -8.05
C LEU A 101 5.09 25.77 -9.20
N SER A 102 3.84 25.33 -9.39
CA SER A 102 2.97 25.84 -10.46
C SER A 102 2.50 27.30 -10.29
N GLY A 103 2.79 27.94 -9.16
CA GLY A 103 2.53 29.37 -8.91
C GLY A 103 1.05 29.78 -8.76
N GLY A 104 0.09 28.92 -9.12
CA GLY A 104 -1.35 29.21 -9.06
C GLY A 104 -2.05 28.88 -7.74
N VAL A 105 -1.30 28.62 -6.66
CA VAL A 105 -1.83 28.07 -5.40
C VAL A 105 -1.30 28.86 -4.20
N THR A 106 -2.20 29.34 -3.35
CA THR A 106 -1.83 30.03 -2.11
C THR A 106 -1.39 29.04 -1.03
N ASP A 107 -0.58 29.48 -0.06
CA ASP A 107 -0.15 28.67 1.09
C ASP A 107 -1.33 28.02 1.81
N ARG A 108 -2.40 28.79 2.02
CA ARG A 108 -3.64 28.28 2.63
C ARG A 108 -4.26 27.10 1.86
N TRP A 109 -4.15 27.10 0.53
CA TRP A 109 -4.66 26.01 -0.30
C TRP A 109 -3.70 24.81 -0.32
N LEU A 110 -2.38 25.04 -0.21
CA LEU A 110 -1.40 23.99 0.03
C LEU A 110 -1.63 23.30 1.38
N ASP A 111 -1.80 24.06 2.46
CA ASP A 111 -2.11 23.53 3.79
C ASP A 111 -3.36 22.66 3.75
N ALA A 112 -4.45 23.17 3.16
CA ALA A 112 -5.68 22.39 3.02
C ALA A 112 -5.45 21.08 2.24
N SER A 113 -4.67 21.14 1.15
CA SER A 113 -4.33 19.97 0.34
C SER A 113 -3.49 18.96 1.14
N GLU A 114 -2.51 19.42 1.91
CA GLU A 114 -1.69 18.57 2.77
C GLU A 114 -2.54 17.85 3.82
N ASN A 115 -3.47 18.56 4.46
CA ASN A 115 -4.36 17.95 5.45
C ASN A 115 -5.27 16.87 4.86
N HIS A 116 -5.80 17.10 3.65
CA HIS A 116 -6.60 16.11 2.94
C HIS A 116 -5.78 14.87 2.57
N LEU A 117 -4.55 15.07 2.09
CA LEU A 117 -3.66 13.98 1.70
C LEU A 117 -3.14 13.20 2.92
N ARG A 118 -2.93 13.87 4.06
CA ARG A 118 -2.60 13.20 5.31
C ARG A 118 -3.71 12.25 5.76
N ALA A 119 -4.98 12.67 5.66
CA ALA A 119 -6.11 11.80 5.97
C ALA A 119 -6.19 10.59 5.02
N ALA A 120 -5.88 10.78 3.73
CA ALA A 120 -5.79 9.67 2.79
C ALA A 120 -4.66 8.70 3.16
N VAL A 121 -3.48 9.21 3.52
CA VAL A 121 -2.34 8.40 3.99
C VAL A 121 -2.66 7.64 5.27
N GLU A 122 -3.38 8.26 6.21
CA GLU A 122 -3.83 7.63 7.45
C GLU A 122 -4.79 6.47 7.18
N PHE A 123 -5.72 6.64 6.23
CA PHE A 123 -6.70 5.62 5.90
C PHE A 123 -6.12 4.47 5.04
N PHE A 124 -5.42 4.79 3.95
CA PHE A 124 -4.93 3.80 2.99
C PHE A 124 -3.60 3.18 3.40
N GLY A 125 -2.82 3.86 4.25
CA GLY A 125 -1.45 3.51 4.59
C GLY A 125 -0.42 4.24 3.73
N ALA A 126 0.73 4.56 4.33
CA ALA A 126 1.78 5.35 3.70
C ALA A 126 2.40 4.68 2.47
N GLU A 127 2.58 3.36 2.53
CA GLU A 127 3.23 2.55 1.50
C GLU A 127 2.24 2.05 0.44
N LYS A 128 0.96 2.41 0.52
CA LYS A 128 -0.06 1.94 -0.42
C LYS A 128 0.28 2.40 -1.84
N GLU A 129 0.39 1.45 -2.77
CA GLU A 129 0.67 1.79 -4.17
C GLU A 129 -0.57 2.39 -4.85
N LEU A 130 -0.39 3.47 -5.62
CA LEU A 130 -1.51 4.24 -6.17
C LEU A 130 -2.39 3.40 -7.12
N HIS A 131 -1.78 2.52 -7.91
CA HIS A 131 -2.52 1.69 -8.86
C HIS A 131 -3.36 0.60 -8.17
N GLU A 132 -3.07 0.27 -6.91
CA GLU A 132 -3.85 -0.70 -6.14
C GLU A 132 -5.11 -0.08 -5.50
N ILE A 133 -5.21 1.25 -5.44
CA ILE A 133 -6.37 1.93 -4.87
C ILE A 133 -7.53 1.85 -5.87
N ARG A 134 -8.60 1.18 -5.47
CA ARG A 134 -9.79 0.92 -6.29
C ARG A 134 -10.96 1.82 -5.90
N VAL A 135 -11.99 1.87 -6.74
CA VAL A 135 -13.24 2.60 -6.47
C VAL A 135 -13.89 2.15 -5.15
N SER A 136 -13.86 0.86 -4.84
CA SER A 136 -14.37 0.33 -3.56
C SER A 136 -13.58 0.85 -2.35
N ASP A 137 -12.27 1.06 -2.49
CA ASP A 137 -11.44 1.67 -1.47
C ASP A 137 -11.83 3.13 -1.23
N ILE A 138 -12.13 3.88 -2.30
CA ILE A 138 -12.61 5.26 -2.23
C ILE A 138 -13.98 5.35 -1.54
N GLN A 139 -14.89 4.42 -1.81
CA GLN A 139 -16.18 4.37 -1.13
C GLN A 139 -16.01 4.14 0.38
N ARG A 140 -15.13 3.22 0.78
CA ARG A 140 -14.78 3.00 2.20
C ARG A 140 -14.15 4.23 2.83
N TYR A 141 -13.21 4.87 2.13
CA TYR A 141 -12.57 6.10 2.56
C TYR A 141 -13.58 7.24 2.77
N SER A 142 -14.52 7.42 1.83
CA SER A 142 -15.59 8.41 1.93
C SER A 142 -16.47 8.18 3.17
N GLY A 143 -16.85 6.93 3.45
CA GLY A 143 -17.57 6.56 4.66
C GLY A 143 -16.75 6.83 5.93
N TRP A 144 -15.46 6.49 5.93
CA TRP A 144 -14.55 6.78 7.04
C TRP A 144 -14.39 8.28 7.30
N LEU A 145 -14.29 9.12 6.26
CA LEU A 145 -14.21 10.57 6.41
C LEU A 145 -15.43 11.15 7.14
N GLN A 146 -16.62 10.58 6.93
CA GLN A 146 -17.85 11.03 7.61
C GLN A 146 -17.86 10.72 9.11
N THR A 147 -16.97 9.84 9.59
CA THR A 147 -16.79 9.57 11.02
C THR A 147 -15.67 10.41 11.64
N GLN A 148 -14.83 11.04 10.81
CA GLN A 148 -13.70 11.84 11.29
C GLN A 148 -14.16 13.21 11.81
N PRO A 149 -13.55 13.69 12.91
CA PRO A 149 -13.79 15.05 13.38
C PRO A 149 -13.30 16.08 12.35
N VAL A 150 -13.95 17.24 12.29
CA VAL A 150 -13.49 18.34 11.45
C VAL A 150 -12.09 18.78 11.88
N TRP A 151 -11.11 18.57 11.00
CA TRP A 151 -9.74 19.04 11.22
C TRP A 151 -9.69 20.58 11.22
N ARG A 152 -9.25 21.20 12.34
CA ARG A 152 -9.11 22.65 12.52
C ARG A 152 -7.70 23.04 12.99
N GLY A 153 -6.66 22.60 12.29
CA GLY A 153 -5.28 22.89 12.69
C GLY A 153 -4.74 21.94 13.76
N ALA A 154 -3.55 22.25 14.26
CA ALA A 154 -2.81 21.44 15.25
C ALA A 154 -3.43 21.40 16.67
N LYS A 155 -4.61 21.99 16.88
CA LYS A 155 -5.28 22.00 18.20
C LYS A 155 -6.43 21.00 18.21
N LEU A 156 -6.35 20.05 19.14
CA LEU A 156 -7.43 19.13 19.44
C LEU A 156 -8.69 19.93 19.78
N ALA A 157 -9.81 19.58 19.14
CA ALA A 157 -11.14 20.10 19.35
C ALA A 157 -11.57 19.99 20.84
N THR A 158 -11.36 21.04 21.63
CA THR A 158 -11.68 21.04 23.07
C THR A 158 -13.14 21.38 23.37
N LYS A 159 -13.91 21.94 22.43
CA LYS A 159 -15.32 22.30 22.64
C LYS A 159 -16.29 21.32 21.96
N ARG A 160 -17.49 21.12 22.52
CA ARG A 160 -18.54 20.25 21.95
C ARG A 160 -18.89 20.57 20.48
N LYS A 161 -18.81 21.85 20.08
CA LYS A 161 -19.01 22.30 18.69
C LYS A 161 -17.93 21.80 17.72
N ASP A 162 -16.77 21.44 18.23
CA ASP A 162 -15.60 20.97 17.48
C ASP A 162 -15.57 19.43 17.33
N ARG A 163 -16.52 18.70 17.94
CA ARG A 163 -16.71 17.25 17.73
C ARG A 163 -17.59 16.90 16.52
N ARG A 164 -17.92 17.89 15.68
CA ARG A 164 -18.70 17.64 14.48
C ARG A 164 -17.87 16.83 13.50
N THR A 165 -18.48 15.85 12.87
CA THR A 165 -17.83 15.09 11.81
C THR A 165 -17.85 15.86 10.49
N LEU A 166 -17.04 15.43 9.52
CA LEU A 166 -16.98 16.07 8.21
C LEU A 166 -18.35 16.02 7.51
N SER A 167 -18.88 17.19 7.14
CA SER A 167 -20.07 17.28 6.30
C SER A 167 -19.79 16.74 4.89
N GLY A 168 -20.82 16.33 4.15
CA GLY A 168 -20.65 15.84 2.76
C GLY A 168 -19.95 16.85 1.84
N GLY A 169 -20.18 18.16 2.04
CA GLY A 169 -19.46 19.21 1.32
C GLY A 169 -17.97 19.28 1.66
N SER A 170 -17.59 18.89 2.89
CA SER A 170 -16.18 18.78 3.30
C SER A 170 -15.55 17.52 2.70
N VAL A 171 -16.23 16.36 2.77
CA VAL A 171 -15.77 15.10 2.15
C VAL A 171 -15.45 15.29 0.66
N ARG A 172 -16.31 16.02 -0.08
CA ARG A 172 -16.06 16.34 -1.50
C ARG A 172 -14.71 17.04 -1.73
N LYS A 173 -14.23 17.86 -0.80
CA LYS A 173 -12.92 18.55 -0.93
C LYS A 173 -11.75 17.59 -0.76
N TYR A 174 -11.88 16.62 0.14
CA TYR A 174 -10.89 15.55 0.32
C TYR A 174 -10.81 14.69 -0.96
N LEU A 175 -11.97 14.27 -1.47
CA LEU A 175 -12.06 13.50 -2.71
C LEU A 175 -11.52 14.28 -3.91
N ASN A 176 -11.88 15.55 -4.07
CA ASN A 176 -11.33 16.38 -5.15
C ASN A 176 -9.80 16.50 -5.07
N THR A 177 -9.23 16.62 -3.86
CA THR A 177 -7.77 16.66 -3.69
C THR A 177 -7.13 15.35 -4.14
N LEU A 178 -7.73 14.20 -3.77
CA LEU A 178 -7.25 12.89 -4.17
C LEU A 178 -7.40 12.66 -5.69
N SER A 179 -8.52 13.08 -6.30
CA SER A 179 -8.73 13.02 -7.75
C SER A 179 -7.67 13.84 -8.51
N ASN A 180 -7.30 15.02 -8.00
CA ASN A 180 -6.22 15.83 -8.60
C ASN A 180 -4.83 15.18 -8.45
N LEU A 181 -4.59 14.47 -7.35
CA LEU A 181 -3.37 13.66 -7.19
C LEU A 181 -3.33 12.55 -8.24
N PHE A 182 -4.43 11.82 -8.47
CA PHE A 182 -4.51 10.77 -9.50
C PHE A 182 -4.39 11.32 -10.93
N LYS A 183 -4.98 12.49 -11.22
CA LYS A 183 -4.78 13.16 -12.52
C LYS A 183 -3.31 13.46 -12.78
N ARG A 184 -2.57 13.94 -11.77
CA ARG A 184 -1.13 14.14 -11.88
C ARG A 184 -0.40 12.81 -12.06
N ALA A 185 -0.76 11.80 -11.29
CA ALA A 185 -0.17 10.46 -11.40
C ALA A 185 -0.35 9.87 -12.81
N GLN A 186 -1.48 10.12 -13.47
CA GLN A 186 -1.67 9.73 -14.87
C GLN A 186 -0.76 10.53 -15.81
N ALA A 187 -0.70 11.85 -15.65
CA ALA A 187 0.12 12.71 -16.50
C ALA A 187 1.63 12.44 -16.36
N GLU A 188 2.06 11.94 -15.20
CA GLU A 188 3.43 11.55 -14.90
C GLU A 188 3.67 10.03 -15.06
N GLU A 189 2.71 9.31 -15.64
CA GLU A 189 2.78 7.86 -15.94
C GLU A 189 3.04 6.97 -14.71
N VAL A 190 2.72 7.47 -13.52
CA VAL A 190 2.82 6.72 -12.24
C VAL A 190 1.66 5.73 -12.07
N VAL A 191 0.53 5.98 -12.72
CA VAL A 191 -0.60 5.04 -12.81
C VAL A 191 -1.08 4.96 -14.26
N PRO A 192 -1.78 3.88 -14.65
CA PRO A 192 -2.31 3.75 -16.00
C PRO A 192 -3.20 4.92 -16.41
N LEU A 193 -3.18 5.25 -17.70
CA LEU A 193 -4.12 6.23 -18.25
C LEU A 193 -5.57 5.81 -17.94
N GLY A 194 -6.38 6.74 -17.44
CA GLY A 194 -7.74 6.46 -17.00
C GLY A 194 -7.86 5.89 -15.58
N HIS A 195 -6.75 5.56 -14.90
CA HIS A 195 -6.77 5.15 -13.49
C HIS A 195 -6.97 6.36 -12.58
N ASN A 196 -8.22 6.72 -12.35
CA ASN A 196 -8.64 7.64 -11.29
C ASN A 196 -9.83 7.00 -10.55
N PRO A 197 -9.61 6.40 -9.37
CA PRO A 197 -10.66 5.69 -8.66
C PRO A 197 -11.66 6.64 -7.97
N VAL A 198 -11.48 7.96 -8.06
CA VAL A 198 -12.20 9.00 -7.31
C VAL A 198 -13.24 9.75 -8.14
#